data_AF-A0A702JH83-F1
#
_entry.id   AF-A0A702JH83-F1
#
_cell.length_a   1.000
_cell.length_b   1.000
_cell.length_c   1.000
_cell.angle_alpha   90.00
_cell.angle_beta   90.00
_cell.angle_gamma   90.00
#
_symmetry.space_group_name_H-M   'P 1'
#
loop_
_entity.id
_entity.type
_entity.pdbx_description
1 polymer ?
#
loop_
_entity_poly.entity_id
_entity_poly.type
_entity_poly.pdbx_seq_one_letter_code
_entity_poly.pdbx_strand_id
1 'polypeptide(L)' 'MKFSESFNMEFQQSNLDFIDIPLDTDLQFFIDPTSIRALKTNWGGSLEKLIQDYFADVLAS' A
#
# COMPACT_ATOMS: atom_id res chain seq x y z
N MET A 1 9.86 -11.98 -6.61
CA MET A 1 8.92 -11.67 -7.70
C MET A 1 8.91 -10.18 -7.89
N LYS A 2 9.27 -9.67 -9.08
CA LYS A 2 9.29 -8.22 -9.34
C LYS A 2 7.98 -7.71 -9.92
N PHE A 3 7.78 -6.40 -9.86
CA PHE A 3 6.65 -5.73 -10.50
C PHE A 3 6.57 -6.10 -11.99
N SER A 4 7.67 -5.95 -12.73
CA SER A 4 7.74 -6.29 -14.16
C SER A 4 7.30 -7.73 -14.44
N GLU A 5 7.78 -8.69 -13.63
CA GLU A 5 7.43 -10.12 -13.73
C GLU A 5 5.95 -10.38 -13.45
N SER A 6 5.39 -9.71 -12.43
CA SER A 6 4.01 -9.90 -11.98
C SER A 6 2.99 -9.39 -12.99
N PHE A 7 3.37 -8.36 -13.75
CA PHE A 7 2.54 -7.71 -14.75
C PHE A 7 2.97 -8.04 -16.19
N ASN A 8 3.82 -9.05 -16.39
CA ASN A 8 4.33 -9.52 -17.69
C ASN A 8 4.86 -8.38 -18.58
N MET A 9 5.62 -7.45 -18.00
CA MET A 9 6.24 -6.36 -18.75
C MET A 9 7.51 -6.86 -19.45
N GLU A 10 7.63 -6.65 -20.76
CA GLU A 10 8.81 -7.05 -21.56
C GLU A 10 9.98 -6.06 -21.46
N PHE A 11 10.04 -5.27 -20.38
CA PHE A 11 10.99 -4.18 -20.23
C PHE A 11 12.04 -4.50 -19.17
N GLN A 12 13.30 -4.14 -19.45
CA GLN A 12 14.36 -4.15 -18.43
C GLN A 12 14.30 -2.88 -17.58
N GLN A 13 14.93 -2.89 -16.40
CA GLN A 13 14.97 -1.74 -15.49
C GLN A 13 15.38 -0.42 -16.15
N SER A 14 16.26 -0.45 -17.16
CA SER A 14 16.69 0.71 -17.94
C SER A 14 15.58 1.39 -18.75
N ASN A 15 14.48 0.70 -18.97
CA ASN A 15 13.36 1.12 -19.82
C ASN A 15 12.14 1.55 -19.01
N LEU A 16 12.20 1.43 -17.68
CA LEU A 16 11.13 1.81 -16.78
C LEU A 16 11.40 3.20 -16.22
N ASP A 17 10.38 4.07 -16.24
CA ASP A 17 10.42 5.38 -15.58
C ASP A 17 10.33 5.28 -14.04
N PHE A 18 10.33 4.04 -13.51
CA PHE A 18 10.25 3.73 -12.09
C PHE A 18 11.15 2.55 -11.74
N ILE A 19 11.40 2.37 -10.46
CA ILE A 19 12.20 1.25 -9.95
C ILE A 19 11.36 -0.02 -10.00
N ASP A 20 11.90 -1.06 -10.63
CA ASP A 20 11.32 -2.39 -10.66
C ASP A 20 11.47 -3.07 -9.29
N ILE A 21 10.46 -2.89 -8.45
CA ILE A 21 10.47 -3.32 -7.06
C ILE A 21 10.15 -4.82 -6.91
N PRO A 22 10.81 -5.52 -5.98
CA PRO A 22 10.34 -6.83 -5.51
C PRO A 22 9.02 -6.69 -4.73
N LEU A 23 8.04 -7.54 -5.05
CA LEU A 23 6.72 -7.58 -4.41
C LEU A 23 6.62 -8.62 -3.29
N ASP A 24 7.58 -9.55 -3.22
CA ASP A 24 7.66 -10.60 -2.21
C ASP A 24 8.54 -10.22 -1.00
N THR A 25 8.95 -8.97 -0.92
CA THR A 25 9.77 -8.44 0.17
C THR A 25 9.03 -7.43 1.05
N ASP A 26 7.73 -7.22 0.82
CA ASP A 26 6.96 -6.27 1.60
C ASP A 26 6.96 -6.68 3.09
N LEU A 27 7.36 -5.72 3.93
CA LEU A 27 7.28 -5.89 5.37
C LEU A 27 5.81 -5.83 5.77
N GLN A 28 5.35 -6.79 6.57
CA GLN A 28 4.05 -6.71 7.21
C GLN A 28 4.01 -5.45 8.06
N PHE A 29 3.25 -4.45 7.59
CA PHE A 29 3.08 -3.20 8.31
C PHE A 29 1.89 -3.34 9.26
N PHE A 30 2.19 -3.40 10.55
CA PHE A 30 1.17 -3.40 11.59
C PHE A 30 0.78 -1.97 11.89
N ILE A 31 -0.44 -1.60 11.50
CA ILE A 31 -1.04 -0.33 11.85
C ILE A 31 -1.70 -0.48 13.22
N ASP A 32 -1.33 0.37 14.18
CA ASP A 32 -2.09 0.53 15.42
C ASP A 32 -3.23 1.56 15.20
N PRO A 33 -4.50 1.13 15.15
CA PRO A 33 -5.63 2.04 14.96
C PRO A 33 -5.76 3.06 16.09
N THR A 34 -5.27 2.73 17.29
CA THR A 34 -5.32 3.61 18.46
C THR A 34 -4.40 4.81 18.27
N SER A 35 -3.19 4.59 17.75
CA SER A 35 -2.24 5.64 17.41
C SER A 35 -2.80 6.59 16.33
N ILE A 36 -3.51 6.05 15.33
CA ILE A 36 -4.18 6.87 14.31
C ILE A 36 -5.31 7.70 14.91
N ARG A 37 -6.15 7.07 15.73
CA ARG A 37 -7.25 7.78 16.40
C ARG A 37 -6.76 8.86 17.36
N ALA A 38 -5.57 8.69 17.94
CA ALA A 38 -4.92 9.68 18.78
C ALA A 38 -4.35 10.86 17.97
N LEU A 39 -4.12 10.70 16.67
CA LEU A 39 -3.56 11.74 15.80
C LEU A 39 -4.62 12.79 15.45
N LYS A 40 -4.76 13.82 16.29
CA LYS A 40 -5.75 14.91 16.15
C LYS A 40 -5.32 15.97 15.12
N THR A 41 -5.11 15.54 13.88
CA THR A 41 -4.79 16.41 12.74
C THR A 41 -5.76 16.13 11.58
N ASN A 42 -5.86 17.06 10.63
CA ASN A 42 -6.63 16.82 9.39
C ASN A 42 -6.13 15.57 8.67
N TRP A 43 -4.81 15.37 8.64
CA TRP A 43 -4.19 14.18 8.05
C TRP A 43 -4.58 12.89 8.79
N GLY A 44 -4.61 12.92 10.13
CA GLY A 44 -5.08 11.79 10.93
C GLY A 44 -6.54 11.43 10.66
N GLY A 45 -7.41 12.43 10.51
CA GLY A 45 -8.80 12.21 10.13
C GLY A 45 -8.95 11.61 8.72
N SER A 46 -8.15 12.07 7.76
CA SER A 46 -8.13 11.46 6.41
C SER A 46 -7.64 10.02 6.44
N LEU A 47 -6.60 9.73 7.24
CA LEU A 47 -6.04 8.39 7.39
C LEU A 47 -7.04 7.42 8.03
N GLU A 48 -7.75 7.86 9.08
CA GLU A 48 -8.81 7.07 9.73
C GLU A 48 -9.88 6.65 8.71
N LYS A 49 -10.35 7.60 7.89
CA LYS A 49 -11.35 7.32 6.85
C LYS A 49 -10.84 6.33 5.80
N LEU A 50 -9.61 6.51 5.30
CA LEU A 50 -9.04 5.62 4.28
C LEU A 50 -8.93 4.17 4.75
N ILE A 51 -8.57 3.97 6.01
CA ILE A 51 -8.49 2.62 6.60
C ILE A 51 -9.89 2.00 6.72
N GLN A 52 -10.88 2.79 7.17
CA GLN A 52 -12.27 2.33 7.24
C GLN A 52 -12.79 1.92 5.86
N ASP A 53 -12.58 2.76 4.84
CA ASP A 53 -13.00 2.50 3.46
C ASP A 53 -12.31 1.23 2.91
N TYR A 54 -10.98 1.09 3.07
CA TYR A 54 -10.24 -0.10 2.63
C TYR A 54 -10.77 -1.40 3.24
N PHE A 55 -10.95 -1.43 4.57
CA PHE A 55 -11.44 -2.64 5.23
C PHE A 55 -12.93 -2.90 4.96
N ALA A 56 -13.74 -1.87 4.69
CA ALA A 56 -15.11 -2.06 4.24
C ALA A 56 -15.14 -2.82 2.89
N ASP A 57 -14.27 -2.45 1.95
CA ASP A 57 -14.17 -3.11 0.65
C ASP A 57 -13.64 -4.55 0.76
N VAL A 58 -12.56 -4.76 1.54
CA VAL A 58 -11.96 -6.09 1.76
C VAL A 58 -12.90 -7.05 2.48
N LEU A 59 -13.72 -6.56 3.43
CA LEU A 59 -14.69 -7.40 4.16
C LEU A 59 -16.00 -7.64 3.39
N ALA A 60 -16.28 -6.84 2.36
CA ALA A 60 -17.44 -7.03 1.49
C ALA A 60 -17.19 -8.04 0.36
N SER A 61 -15.94 -8.51 0.18
CA SER A 61 -15.50 -9.49 -0.82
C SER A 61 -15.27 -10.88 -0.23
#